data_AF-A0A7V9E0E3-F1
#
_entry.id   AF-A0A7V9E0E3-F1
#
_cell.length_a   1.000
_cell.length_b   1.000
_cell.length_c   1.000
_cell.angle_alpha   90.00
_cell.angle_beta   90.00
_cell.angle_gamma   90.00
#
_symmetry.space_group_name_H-M   'P 1'
#
loop_
_entity.id
_entity.type
_entity.pdbx_description
1 polymer ?
#
loop_
_entity_poly.entity_id
_entity_poly.type
_entity_poly.pdbx_seq_one_letter_code
_entity_poly.pdbx_strand_id
1 'polypeptide(L)'
;MATKRTSNKAPPPTSRQAPNPASGGSDKQTSGAPSARTPARASQGVASRAASAGGMDSDSPDVRAEAAAGRLAAKMAGTDQLARSFPSNAIKAAEYGRQGSLNPPQGKSEDPPSNDVSASTITETNVSDKTGNAADAGVNPNNAPLERVRVDSAGRALTTNHGVAISDNQNSLKAGLRGPTLLEDFVLREKITHFDHERIPERIVHARGSAAHGFFESYEALTDITMAAPFAEAGKRTPVFVRFSTVAGERGSFDLARDVRGFAVKFYTDEGNWDLVGNNIPVFFIQDAMNFPDLIHAVKPEPHNAMPQAASAHDTFWDFASLMPEITHMLMWVMSDRAIPRSYRMMQGFGVHTFRMVNAQGESVFVKFHWTPMLGTHSVVWDEAVKINGADPDFHRRDLWEAIEGGAYPEYELALQIFTEQQAQEFTFDVLDSTKIVPEELVPLRPVGRLVLNRNPDNFFAETEQVAFATHHIIPGIDFSNDPLLQGRNHSY
;
A
#
# COMPACT_ATOMS: atom_id res chain seq x y z
N MET A 1 9.24 22.29 -76.43
CA MET A 1 8.78 21.16 -77.27
C MET A 1 7.57 20.52 -76.61
N ALA A 2 6.53 20.30 -77.40
CA ALA A 2 5.23 19.64 -77.16
C ALA A 2 5.36 18.27 -76.42
N THR A 3 4.39 17.63 -75.72
CA THR A 3 2.91 17.75 -75.64
C THR A 3 2.33 16.76 -74.59
N LYS A 4 1.23 17.14 -73.91
CA LYS A 4 -0.04 16.39 -73.56
C LYS A 4 -0.02 15.12 -72.67
N ARG A 5 -0.73 15.14 -71.50
CA ARG A 5 -2.15 14.66 -71.18
C ARG A 5 -2.24 13.12 -71.00
N THR A 6 -3.00 12.47 -70.10
CA THR A 6 -4.27 12.69 -69.34
C THR A 6 -4.49 11.48 -68.39
N SER A 7 -4.83 11.64 -67.10
CA SER A 7 -6.16 11.54 -66.43
C SER A 7 -6.69 10.16 -65.95
N ASN A 8 -6.89 10.05 -64.62
CA ASN A 8 -8.01 9.48 -63.81
C ASN A 8 -8.90 8.32 -64.33
N LYS A 9 -9.13 7.29 -63.47
CA LYS A 9 -10.38 7.04 -62.70
C LYS A 9 -10.41 5.64 -62.02
N ALA A 10 -11.09 5.56 -60.87
CA ALA A 10 -11.47 4.36 -60.11
C ALA A 10 -12.60 3.53 -60.76
N PRO A 11 -12.89 2.31 -60.27
CA PRO A 11 -14.27 1.93 -59.90
C PRO A 11 -14.45 0.96 -58.68
N PRO A 12 -15.71 0.65 -58.25
CA PRO A 12 -16.11 0.23 -56.89
C PRO A 12 -16.83 -1.17 -56.80
N PRO A 13 -18.03 -1.41 -56.16
CA PRO A 13 -18.22 -2.09 -54.85
C PRO A 13 -19.33 -3.21 -54.76
N THR A 14 -19.67 -3.67 -53.52
CA THR A 14 -20.93 -4.35 -53.01
C THR A 14 -21.18 -5.85 -53.35
N SER A 15 -21.93 -6.72 -52.62
CA SER A 15 -23.10 -6.60 -51.72
C SER A 15 -23.36 -7.88 -50.85
N ARG A 16 -24.35 -7.80 -49.92
CA ARG A 16 -24.87 -8.78 -48.91
C ARG A 16 -25.81 -9.87 -49.46
N GLN A 17 -26.02 -10.98 -48.71
CA GLN A 17 -27.34 -11.58 -48.37
C GLN A 17 -27.27 -12.70 -47.30
N ALA A 18 -28.32 -12.84 -46.47
CA ALA A 18 -28.56 -13.83 -45.38
C ALA A 18 -29.61 -14.90 -45.84
N PRO A 19 -30.31 -15.74 -45.02
CA PRO A 19 -30.13 -16.31 -43.65
C PRO A 19 -30.42 -17.86 -43.52
N ASN A 20 -30.16 -18.49 -42.34
CA ASN A 20 -30.80 -19.62 -41.56
C ASN A 20 -31.54 -20.84 -42.24
N PRO A 21 -31.96 -21.96 -41.56
CA PRO A 21 -31.75 -22.46 -40.17
C PRO A 21 -31.61 -24.02 -39.97
N ALA A 22 -31.44 -24.43 -38.70
CA ALA A 22 -32.11 -25.54 -37.96
C ALA A 22 -31.72 -27.04 -38.04
N SER A 23 -31.85 -27.64 -36.84
CA SER A 23 -32.05 -29.07 -36.45
C SER A 23 -30.79 -29.96 -36.38
N GLY A 24 -30.55 -30.82 -35.38
CA GLY A 24 -31.32 -31.32 -34.24
C GLY A 24 -30.89 -32.77 -33.92
N GLY A 25 -30.85 -33.17 -32.64
CA GLY A 25 -30.74 -34.57 -32.14
C GLY A 25 -29.36 -34.93 -31.55
N SER A 26 -29.19 -35.18 -30.24
CA SER A 26 -29.49 -36.41 -29.46
C SER A 26 -28.76 -37.65 -30.00
N ASP A 27 -27.99 -38.47 -29.28
CA ASP A 27 -28.22 -39.04 -27.95
C ASP A 27 -26.96 -39.80 -27.43
N LYS A 28 -26.82 -39.81 -26.09
CA LYS A 28 -26.40 -40.89 -25.16
C LYS A 28 -25.27 -41.93 -25.40
N GLN A 29 -24.51 -42.06 -24.30
CA GLN A 29 -24.04 -43.28 -23.57
C GLN A 29 -22.88 -44.12 -24.13
N THR A 30 -21.81 -44.30 -23.34
CA THR A 30 -21.69 -45.42 -22.38
C THR A 30 -20.38 -45.39 -21.57
N SER A 31 -20.50 -45.92 -20.36
CA SER A 31 -19.53 -46.08 -19.27
C SER A 31 -18.55 -47.24 -19.47
N GLY A 32 -17.30 -47.05 -19.03
CA GLY A 32 -16.34 -48.13 -18.78
C GLY A 32 -15.68 -47.96 -17.40
N ALA A 33 -15.93 -48.89 -16.49
CA ALA A 33 -15.33 -48.96 -15.16
C ALA A 33 -13.88 -49.49 -15.21
N PRO A 34 -12.97 -49.12 -14.30
CA PRO A 34 -11.74 -49.86 -14.07
C PRO A 34 -11.81 -50.76 -12.83
N SER A 35 -11.22 -51.94 -13.00
CA SER A 35 -11.19 -53.09 -12.08
C SER A 35 -10.33 -52.87 -10.84
N ALA A 36 -10.74 -53.51 -9.74
CA ALA A 36 -9.99 -53.63 -8.50
C ALA A 36 -8.61 -54.31 -8.70
N ARG A 37 -7.56 -53.76 -8.07
CA ARG A 37 -6.28 -54.44 -7.83
C ARG A 37 -6.03 -54.57 -6.32
N THR A 38 -5.79 -55.80 -5.90
CA THR A 38 -5.37 -56.25 -4.56
C THR A 38 -4.02 -55.63 -4.16
N PRO A 39 -3.77 -55.31 -2.88
CA PRO A 39 -2.55 -54.64 -2.45
C PRO A 39 -1.36 -55.61 -2.42
N ALA A 40 -0.23 -55.19 -3.00
CA ALA A 40 1.04 -55.87 -2.87
C ALA A 40 1.67 -55.56 -1.50
N ARG A 41 2.19 -56.61 -0.88
CA ARG A 41 2.91 -56.70 0.40
C ARG A 41 3.92 -55.57 0.63
N ALA A 42 3.89 -55.00 1.84
CA ALA A 42 4.90 -54.09 2.36
C ALA A 42 6.30 -54.72 2.36
N SER A 43 7.26 -54.08 1.70
CA SER A 43 8.69 -54.38 1.80
C SER A 43 9.29 -53.68 3.02
N GLN A 44 9.09 -54.28 4.21
CA GLN A 44 9.98 -54.07 5.34
C GLN A 44 11.35 -54.65 5.00
N GLY A 45 12.21 -53.86 4.36
CA GLY A 45 13.53 -54.37 3.94
C GLY A 45 14.39 -53.35 3.23
N VAL A 46 14.46 -52.10 3.70
CA VAL A 46 15.40 -51.10 3.13
C VAL A 46 16.07 -50.23 4.20
N ALA A 47 15.51 -50.12 5.41
CA ALA A 47 16.16 -49.39 6.52
C ALA A 47 17.49 -50.01 7.00
N SER A 48 17.86 -51.22 6.55
CA SER A 48 19.07 -51.93 7.00
C SER A 48 20.28 -51.83 6.07
N ARG A 49 20.18 -51.19 4.89
CA ARG A 49 21.35 -51.02 4.00
C ARG A 49 22.15 -49.73 4.22
N ALA A 50 21.58 -48.74 4.89
CA ALA A 50 22.30 -47.52 5.25
C ALA A 50 23.28 -47.70 6.43
N ALA A 51 23.15 -48.79 7.21
CA ALA A 51 23.95 -49.02 8.41
C ALA A 51 25.24 -49.84 8.19
N SER A 52 25.52 -50.29 6.95
CA SER A 52 26.68 -51.16 6.67
C SER A 52 27.38 -50.81 5.37
N ALA A 53 27.86 -49.58 5.25
CA ALA A 53 28.85 -49.17 4.25
C ALA A 53 29.74 -48.05 4.81
N GLY A 54 30.63 -48.41 5.73
CA GLY A 54 31.78 -47.57 6.04
C GLY A 54 32.68 -47.52 4.80
N GLY A 55 32.62 -46.42 4.04
CA GLY A 55 33.54 -46.16 2.93
C GLY A 55 32.96 -45.61 1.63
N MET A 56 31.65 -45.30 1.54
CA MET A 56 31.12 -44.61 0.37
C MET A 56 31.12 -43.10 0.59
N ASP A 57 31.73 -42.39 -0.37
CA ASP A 57 31.67 -40.94 -0.49
C ASP A 57 30.20 -40.51 -0.42
N SER A 58 29.84 -39.81 0.66
CA SER A 58 28.45 -39.40 0.94
C SER A 58 27.88 -38.46 -0.13
N ASP A 59 28.72 -38.05 -1.09
CA ASP A 59 28.36 -37.22 -2.24
C ASP A 59 28.24 -38.01 -3.57
N SER A 60 28.15 -39.35 -3.56
CA SER A 60 27.91 -40.11 -4.80
C SER A 60 26.57 -39.71 -5.47
N PRO A 61 26.53 -39.47 -6.81
CA PRO A 61 25.31 -39.11 -7.53
C PRO A 61 24.15 -40.09 -7.33
N ASP A 62 24.45 -41.39 -7.25
CA ASP A 62 23.44 -42.44 -7.08
C ASP A 62 22.81 -42.39 -5.69
N VAL A 63 23.62 -42.13 -4.66
CA VAL A 63 23.16 -42.00 -3.26
C VAL A 63 22.30 -40.74 -3.09
N ARG A 64 22.70 -39.63 -3.73
CA ARG A 64 21.91 -38.38 -3.74
C ARG A 64 20.57 -38.55 -4.46
N ALA A 65 20.57 -39.24 -5.60
CA ALA A 65 19.34 -39.50 -6.37
C ALA A 65 18.36 -40.40 -5.60
N GLU A 66 18.85 -41.45 -4.94
CA GLU A 66 18.01 -42.37 -4.16
C GLU A 66 17.42 -41.69 -2.91
N ALA A 67 18.23 -40.90 -2.19
CA ALA A 67 17.76 -40.12 -1.04
C ALA A 67 16.73 -39.04 -1.44
N ALA A 68 16.95 -38.34 -2.56
CA ALA A 68 16.02 -37.35 -3.08
C ALA A 68 14.69 -37.98 -3.54
N ALA A 69 14.74 -39.14 -4.20
CA ALA A 69 13.56 -39.88 -4.61
C ALA A 69 12.72 -40.34 -3.40
N GLY A 70 13.38 -40.83 -2.34
CA GLY A 70 12.71 -41.20 -1.10
C GLY A 70 12.02 -40.01 -0.41
N ARG A 71 12.70 -38.87 -0.33
CA ARG A 71 12.14 -37.64 0.25
C ARG A 71 11.00 -37.05 -0.58
N LEU A 72 11.10 -37.09 -1.91
CA LEU A 72 10.02 -36.69 -2.81
C LEU A 72 8.79 -37.60 -2.65
N ALA A 73 8.99 -38.91 -2.59
CA ALA A 73 7.91 -39.86 -2.34
C ALA A 73 7.25 -39.62 -0.97
N ALA A 74 8.04 -39.31 0.07
CA ALA A 74 7.52 -38.95 1.39
C ALA A 74 6.69 -37.66 1.37
N LYS A 75 7.16 -36.61 0.65
CA LYS A 75 6.38 -35.39 0.42
C LYS A 75 5.03 -35.72 -0.24
N MET A 76 5.04 -36.45 -1.35
CA MET A 76 3.82 -36.81 -2.08
C MET A 76 2.83 -37.60 -1.20
N ALA A 77 3.33 -38.59 -0.46
CA ALA A 77 2.50 -39.38 0.45
C ALA A 77 1.92 -38.53 1.60
N GLY A 78 2.70 -37.61 2.15
CA GLY A 78 2.25 -36.67 3.18
C GLY A 78 1.21 -35.67 2.66
N THR A 79 1.36 -35.19 1.43
CA THR A 79 0.35 -34.36 0.75
C THR A 79 -0.96 -35.14 0.57
N ASP A 80 -0.90 -36.38 0.10
CA ASP A 80 -2.08 -37.25 -0.02
C ASP A 80 -2.75 -37.52 1.33
N GLN A 81 -1.97 -37.70 2.39
CA GLN A 81 -2.48 -37.88 3.75
C GLN A 81 -3.22 -36.63 4.23
N LEU A 82 -2.65 -35.43 4.03
CA LEU A 82 -3.28 -34.17 4.40
C LEU A 82 -4.54 -33.91 3.58
N ALA A 83 -4.54 -34.23 2.27
CA ALA A 83 -5.75 -34.14 1.46
C ALA A 83 -6.87 -35.06 1.99
N ARG A 84 -6.52 -36.26 2.45
CA ARG A 84 -7.49 -37.23 3.02
C ARG A 84 -8.04 -36.84 4.39
N SER A 85 -7.36 -35.98 5.15
CA SER A 85 -7.90 -35.47 6.44
C SER A 85 -9.03 -34.45 6.24
N PHE A 86 -9.24 -33.98 5.00
CA PHE A 86 -10.34 -33.13 4.58
C PHE A 86 -11.22 -33.80 3.50
N PRO A 87 -11.90 -34.91 3.81
CA PRO A 87 -12.73 -35.60 2.81
C PRO A 87 -13.95 -34.75 2.37
N SER A 88 -14.36 -33.81 3.21
CA SER A 88 -15.41 -32.83 2.94
C SER A 88 -15.25 -31.61 3.85
N ASN A 89 -15.86 -30.49 3.47
CA ASN A 89 -15.99 -29.33 4.34
C ASN A 89 -17.25 -29.49 5.22
N ALA A 90 -17.08 -30.03 6.43
CA ALA A 90 -18.19 -30.29 7.35
C ALA A 90 -18.96 -29.03 7.80
N ILE A 91 -18.31 -27.86 7.75
CA ILE A 91 -18.92 -26.59 8.14
C ILE A 91 -19.57 -25.85 6.96
N LYS A 92 -19.60 -26.45 5.75
CA LYS A 92 -20.14 -25.81 4.55
C LYS A 92 -21.58 -25.32 4.71
N ALA A 93 -22.40 -26.06 5.44
CA ALA A 93 -23.79 -25.67 5.70
C ALA A 93 -23.91 -24.42 6.59
N ALA A 94 -22.91 -24.16 7.44
CA ALA A 94 -22.88 -23.01 8.34
C ALA A 94 -22.43 -21.70 7.66
N GLU A 95 -21.96 -21.76 6.41
CA GLU A 95 -21.64 -20.57 5.61
C GLU A 95 -22.89 -19.83 5.12
N TYR A 96 -24.07 -20.46 5.17
CA TYR A 96 -25.32 -19.90 4.65
C TYR A 96 -26.19 -19.29 5.76
N GLY A 97 -26.97 -18.28 5.39
CA GLY A 97 -27.93 -17.63 6.27
C GLY A 97 -27.32 -16.55 7.16
N ARG A 98 -28.19 -15.74 7.76
CA ARG A 98 -27.80 -14.52 8.50
C ARG A 98 -26.76 -14.78 9.59
N GLN A 99 -26.87 -15.89 10.32
CA GLN A 99 -25.93 -16.21 11.39
C GLN A 99 -24.53 -16.53 10.87
N GLY A 100 -24.41 -17.28 9.76
CA GLY A 100 -23.14 -17.58 9.12
C GLY A 100 -22.50 -16.36 8.46
N SER A 101 -23.31 -15.41 7.97
CA SER A 101 -22.82 -14.13 7.46
C SER A 101 -22.28 -13.20 8.57
N LEU A 102 -22.86 -13.25 9.77
CA LEU A 102 -22.42 -12.45 10.91
C LEU A 102 -21.26 -13.09 11.68
N ASN A 103 -21.23 -14.43 11.72
CA ASN A 103 -20.23 -15.22 12.44
C ASN A 103 -19.71 -16.34 11.51
N PRO A 104 -18.80 -16.02 10.57
CA PRO A 104 -18.26 -17.03 9.68
C PRO A 104 -17.54 -18.11 10.50
N PRO A 105 -17.87 -19.39 10.32
CA PRO A 105 -17.23 -20.47 11.07
C PRO A 105 -15.76 -20.56 10.68
N GLN A 106 -14.87 -20.71 11.67
CA GLN A 106 -13.46 -20.90 11.40
C GLN A 106 -13.24 -22.18 10.58
N GLY A 107 -12.48 -22.05 9.49
CA GLY A 107 -12.08 -23.19 8.66
C GLY A 107 -11.34 -24.25 9.48
N LYS A 108 -11.62 -25.53 9.21
CA LYS A 108 -10.84 -26.63 9.79
C LYS A 108 -9.41 -26.57 9.21
N SER A 109 -8.40 -26.65 10.06
CA SER A 109 -6.98 -26.81 9.69
C SER A 109 -6.43 -28.12 10.25
N GLU A 110 -5.36 -28.64 9.65
CA GLU A 110 -4.64 -29.84 10.07
C GLU A 110 -3.15 -29.59 9.82
N ASP A 111 -2.31 -30.05 10.74
CA ASP A 111 -0.86 -29.85 10.61
C ASP A 111 -0.27 -30.85 9.61
N PRO A 112 0.63 -30.41 8.71
CA PRO A 112 1.32 -31.31 7.81
C PRO A 112 2.26 -32.24 8.60
N PRO A 113 2.44 -33.51 8.16
CA PRO A 113 3.30 -34.46 8.87
C PRO A 113 4.80 -34.12 8.78
N SER A 114 5.20 -33.18 7.90
CA SER A 114 6.54 -32.60 7.84
C SER A 114 6.54 -31.29 7.05
N ASN A 115 7.57 -30.47 7.23
CA ASN A 115 7.73 -29.20 6.48
C ASN A 115 7.82 -29.41 4.96
N ASP A 116 8.33 -30.56 4.50
CA ASP A 116 8.43 -30.86 3.07
C ASP A 116 7.05 -30.90 2.37
N VAL A 117 6.00 -31.27 3.11
CA VAL A 117 4.62 -31.37 2.58
C VAL A 117 4.07 -30.00 2.23
N SER A 118 4.41 -28.98 3.01
CA SER A 118 4.01 -27.58 2.79
C SER A 118 5.05 -26.75 2.04
N ALA A 119 6.29 -27.24 1.91
CA ALA A 119 7.36 -26.57 1.16
C ALA A 119 7.02 -26.46 -0.33
N SER A 120 7.49 -25.41 -1.00
CA SER A 120 7.36 -25.27 -2.46
C SER A 120 8.16 -26.34 -3.18
N THR A 121 9.36 -26.67 -2.66
CA THR A 121 10.22 -27.76 -3.15
C THR A 121 10.96 -28.45 -2.01
N ILE A 122 11.25 -29.75 -2.16
CA ILE A 122 12.09 -30.51 -1.21
C ILE A 122 13.54 -29.98 -1.14
N THR A 123 13.94 -29.16 -2.10
CA THR A 123 15.26 -28.54 -2.18
C THR A 123 15.37 -27.22 -1.44
N GLU A 124 14.33 -26.74 -0.75
CA GLU A 124 14.40 -25.52 0.08
C GLU A 124 15.43 -25.64 1.22
N THR A 125 15.81 -26.86 1.59
CA THR A 125 16.88 -27.12 2.56
C THR A 125 18.29 -27.06 1.96
N ASN A 126 18.42 -26.92 0.63
CA ASN A 126 19.72 -26.83 -0.02
C ASN A 126 20.24 -25.40 0.10
N VAL A 127 21.03 -25.17 1.14
CA VAL A 127 21.59 -23.87 1.45
C VAL A 127 22.86 -23.60 0.65
N SER A 128 23.06 -22.35 0.29
CA SER A 128 24.29 -21.82 -0.29
C SER A 128 24.43 -20.37 0.16
N ASP A 129 25.60 -19.78 -0.03
CA ASP A 129 25.78 -18.35 0.24
C ASP A 129 24.79 -17.47 -0.55
N LYS A 130 24.28 -17.96 -1.69
CA LYS A 130 23.30 -17.26 -2.52
C LYS A 130 21.85 -17.48 -2.09
N THR A 131 21.50 -18.71 -1.70
CA THR A 131 20.12 -19.08 -1.35
C THR A 131 19.80 -18.87 0.13
N GLY A 132 20.82 -18.78 0.97
CA GLY A 132 20.67 -18.65 2.42
C GLY A 132 20.05 -19.89 3.06
N ASN A 133 19.58 -19.71 4.29
CA ASN A 133 18.85 -20.72 5.04
C ASN A 133 17.38 -20.75 4.62
N ALA A 134 16.68 -21.84 4.97
CA ALA A 134 15.23 -21.89 4.84
C ALA A 134 14.56 -20.77 5.65
N ALA A 135 13.42 -20.28 5.18
CA ALA A 135 12.66 -19.25 5.87
C ALA A 135 12.14 -19.75 7.22
N ASP A 136 12.21 -18.90 8.25
CA ASP A 136 11.65 -19.19 9.55
C ASP A 136 10.11 -19.27 9.48
N ALA A 137 9.54 -20.27 10.15
CA ALA A 137 8.10 -20.47 10.16
C ALA A 137 7.38 -19.25 10.75
N GLY A 138 6.35 -18.77 10.05
CA GLY A 138 5.54 -17.61 10.48
C GLY A 138 6.18 -16.25 10.21
N VAL A 139 7.38 -16.17 9.61
CA VAL A 139 8.01 -14.90 9.29
C VAL A 139 7.60 -14.41 7.90
N ASN A 140 7.07 -13.20 7.83
CA ASN A 140 6.82 -12.49 6.58
C ASN A 140 7.93 -11.45 6.32
N PRO A 141 8.82 -11.66 5.33
CA PRO A 141 9.92 -10.73 5.06
C PRO A 141 9.43 -9.35 4.59
N ASN A 142 8.21 -9.24 4.06
CA ASN A 142 7.64 -7.96 3.63
C ASN A 142 7.35 -7.02 4.81
N ASN A 143 7.16 -7.56 6.02
CA ASN A 143 6.92 -6.80 7.23
C ASN A 143 8.15 -6.79 8.17
N ALA A 144 9.28 -7.33 7.71
CA ALA A 144 10.51 -7.35 8.50
C ALA A 144 11.20 -5.97 8.54
N PRO A 145 12.01 -5.68 9.57
CA PRO A 145 12.76 -4.43 9.69
C PRO A 145 13.59 -4.08 8.45
N LEU A 146 13.74 -2.79 8.18
CA LEU A 146 14.44 -2.27 6.98
C LEU A 146 15.94 -2.59 6.93
N GLU A 147 16.55 -3.02 8.05
CA GLU A 147 17.97 -3.42 8.07
C GLU A 147 18.31 -4.43 6.98
N ARG A 148 17.40 -5.35 6.66
CA ARG A 148 17.59 -6.38 5.63
C ARG A 148 17.83 -5.83 4.21
N VAL A 149 17.47 -4.57 3.95
CA VAL A 149 17.64 -3.91 2.63
C VAL A 149 18.56 -2.69 2.70
N ARG A 150 19.15 -2.39 3.86
CA ARG A 150 20.14 -1.31 3.96
C ARG A 150 21.47 -1.74 3.35
N VAL A 151 22.17 -0.76 2.78
CA VAL A 151 23.47 -0.97 2.16
C VAL A 151 24.48 -0.05 2.84
N ASP A 152 25.49 -0.66 3.47
CA ASP A 152 26.72 0.03 3.86
C ASP A 152 27.82 -0.25 2.83
N SER A 153 28.31 0.81 2.19
CA SER A 153 29.33 0.72 1.14
C SER A 153 30.75 0.95 1.66
N ALA A 154 30.95 1.17 2.96
CA ALA A 154 32.26 1.41 3.55
C ALA A 154 33.24 0.25 3.26
N GLY A 155 34.40 0.58 2.67
CA GLY A 155 35.43 -0.40 2.33
C GLY A 155 35.06 -1.39 1.22
N ARG A 156 33.94 -1.19 0.52
CA ARG A 156 33.52 -2.04 -0.60
C ARG A 156 34.09 -1.53 -1.92
N ALA A 157 34.42 -2.45 -2.82
CA ALA A 157 34.74 -2.09 -4.20
C ALA A 157 33.47 -1.56 -4.90
N LEU A 158 33.62 -0.58 -5.79
CA LEU A 158 32.56 -0.19 -6.70
C LEU A 158 32.30 -1.35 -7.67
N THR A 159 31.04 -1.78 -7.80
CA THR A 159 30.65 -2.87 -8.69
C THR A 159 29.50 -2.47 -9.61
N THR A 160 29.30 -3.25 -10.66
CA THR A 160 28.02 -3.34 -11.36
C THR A 160 26.94 -3.93 -10.45
N ASN A 161 25.68 -3.87 -10.89
CA ASN A 161 24.55 -4.53 -10.21
C ASN A 161 24.68 -6.06 -10.17
N HIS A 162 25.53 -6.63 -11.05
CA HIS A 162 25.88 -8.04 -11.06
C HIS A 162 27.11 -8.39 -10.20
N GLY A 163 27.65 -7.42 -9.45
CA GLY A 163 28.79 -7.64 -8.55
C GLY A 163 30.16 -7.65 -9.23
N VAL A 164 30.25 -7.24 -10.51
CA VAL A 164 31.53 -7.14 -11.22
C VAL A 164 32.25 -5.88 -10.79
N ALA A 165 33.47 -6.00 -10.27
CA ALA A 165 34.28 -4.85 -9.86
C ALA A 165 34.59 -3.92 -11.04
N ILE A 166 34.43 -2.61 -10.84
CA ILE A 166 34.69 -1.58 -11.84
C ILE A 166 36.08 -0.99 -11.61
N SER A 167 36.95 -1.09 -12.61
CA SER A 167 38.32 -0.55 -12.55
C SER A 167 38.40 0.95 -12.84
N ASP A 168 37.63 1.45 -13.81
CA ASP A 168 37.55 2.86 -14.20
C ASP A 168 36.08 3.28 -14.36
N ASN A 169 35.62 4.20 -13.51
CA ASN A 169 34.26 4.77 -13.54
C ASN A 169 34.23 6.20 -14.15
N GLN A 170 35.33 6.65 -14.74
CA GLN A 170 35.50 7.99 -15.29
C GLN A 170 35.38 8.00 -16.82
N ASN A 171 35.60 6.85 -17.46
CA ASN A 171 35.67 6.75 -18.92
C ASN A 171 34.76 5.67 -19.49
N SER A 172 34.13 5.96 -20.61
CA SER A 172 33.60 4.92 -21.51
C SER A 172 34.74 4.21 -22.24
N LEU A 173 34.53 2.92 -22.54
CA LEU A 173 35.34 2.13 -23.45
C LEU A 173 35.21 2.68 -24.88
N LYS A 174 36.34 3.00 -25.50
CA LYS A 174 36.43 3.64 -26.82
C LYS A 174 37.42 2.93 -27.73
N ALA A 175 37.24 3.05 -29.04
CA ALA A 175 38.25 2.64 -30.05
C ALA A 175 39.45 3.62 -30.08
N GLY A 176 40.32 3.54 -29.07
CA GLY A 176 41.42 4.47 -28.86
C GLY A 176 41.02 5.69 -28.02
N LEU A 177 42.01 6.48 -27.58
CA LEU A 177 41.81 7.56 -26.59
C LEU A 177 40.78 8.63 -27.02
N ARG A 178 40.69 8.90 -28.33
CA ARG A 178 39.77 9.89 -28.93
C ARG A 178 38.81 9.27 -29.94
N GLY A 179 38.63 7.95 -29.89
CA GLY A 179 37.74 7.23 -30.79
C GLY A 179 36.28 7.20 -30.32
N PRO A 180 35.37 6.60 -31.11
CA PRO A 180 33.98 6.40 -30.71
C PRO A 180 33.85 5.41 -29.55
N THR A 181 32.80 5.57 -28.74
CA THR A 181 32.39 4.61 -27.69
C THR A 181 31.95 3.29 -28.31
N LEU A 182 32.30 2.17 -27.67
CA LEU A 182 31.95 0.82 -28.11
C LEU A 182 30.69 0.30 -27.44
N LEU A 183 29.82 -0.39 -28.19
CA LEU A 183 28.57 -0.96 -27.67
C LEU A 183 28.82 -2.11 -26.66
N GLU A 184 29.98 -2.77 -26.73
CA GLU A 184 30.35 -3.84 -25.80
C GLU A 184 30.59 -3.34 -24.36
N ASP A 185 30.64 -2.02 -24.13
CA ASP A 185 30.76 -1.42 -22.80
C ASP A 185 29.49 -1.65 -21.95
N PHE A 186 29.45 -2.79 -21.28
CA PHE A 186 28.32 -3.18 -20.45
C PHE A 186 28.24 -2.37 -19.14
N VAL A 187 29.37 -1.88 -18.62
CA VAL A 187 29.39 -1.05 -17.40
C VAL A 187 28.73 0.30 -17.68
N LEU A 188 29.09 0.96 -18.79
CA LEU A 188 28.44 2.19 -19.22
C LEU A 188 26.94 1.97 -19.44
N ARG A 189 26.58 0.95 -20.23
CA ARG A 189 25.18 0.69 -20.57
C ARG A 189 24.34 0.40 -19.33
N GLU A 190 24.81 -0.43 -18.41
CA GLU A 190 24.07 -0.74 -17.18
C GLU A 190 23.84 0.53 -16.34
N LYS A 191 24.89 1.33 -16.11
CA LYS A 191 24.82 2.56 -15.32
C LYS A 191 23.85 3.57 -15.94
N ILE A 192 23.93 3.80 -17.25
CA ILE A 192 23.03 4.72 -17.96
C ILE A 192 21.61 4.16 -18.00
N THR A 193 21.44 2.85 -18.19
CA THR A 193 20.10 2.23 -18.19
C THR A 193 19.42 2.42 -16.84
N HIS A 194 20.12 2.22 -15.72
CA HIS A 194 19.54 2.46 -14.40
C HIS A 194 19.15 3.94 -14.23
N PHE A 195 20.04 4.86 -14.61
CA PHE A 195 19.78 6.31 -14.55
C PHE A 195 18.55 6.71 -15.38
N ASP A 196 18.45 6.24 -16.63
CA ASP A 196 17.37 6.57 -17.57
C ASP A 196 15.99 6.10 -17.06
N HIS A 197 15.96 5.17 -16.10
CA HIS A 197 14.74 4.58 -15.54
C HIS A 197 14.55 4.87 -14.04
N GLU A 198 15.24 5.87 -13.49
CA GLU A 198 15.09 6.24 -12.07
C GLU A 198 13.70 6.80 -11.72
N ARG A 199 13.01 7.42 -12.68
CA ARG A 199 11.73 8.09 -12.41
C ARG A 199 10.57 7.10 -12.51
N ILE A 200 9.78 7.05 -11.45
CA ILE A 200 8.44 6.45 -11.44
C ILE A 200 7.37 7.54 -11.52
N PRO A 201 6.15 7.21 -11.99
CA PRO A 201 5.02 8.12 -11.89
C PRO A 201 4.86 8.63 -10.46
N GLU A 202 4.60 9.92 -10.30
CA GLU A 202 4.20 10.45 -9.00
C GLU A 202 2.76 10.09 -8.67
N ARG A 203 2.36 10.35 -7.43
CA ARG A 203 0.96 10.25 -7.01
C ARG A 203 0.12 11.27 -7.79
N ILE A 204 -1.08 10.88 -8.23
CA ILE A 204 -2.00 11.76 -8.98
C ILE A 204 -2.32 13.05 -8.20
N VAL A 205 -2.57 12.88 -6.91
CA VAL A 205 -2.74 13.93 -5.91
C VAL A 205 -1.75 13.68 -4.78
N HIS A 206 -1.43 14.72 -4.00
CA HIS A 206 -0.47 14.61 -2.91
C HIS A 206 0.94 14.18 -3.33
N ALA A 207 1.35 14.55 -4.56
CA ALA A 207 2.67 14.24 -5.12
C ALA A 207 3.79 14.86 -4.27
N ARG A 208 3.66 16.15 -3.93
CA ARG A 208 4.59 16.84 -3.05
C ARG A 208 4.35 16.46 -1.59
N GLY A 209 5.32 15.78 -0.98
CA GLY A 209 5.25 15.39 0.43
C GLY A 209 6.59 15.08 1.07
N SER A 210 6.55 14.88 2.38
CA SER A 210 7.70 14.62 3.26
C SER A 210 7.27 13.64 4.35
N ALA A 211 8.15 12.76 4.78
CA ALA A 211 7.79 11.68 5.69
C ALA A 211 8.85 11.42 6.76
N ALA A 212 8.43 10.78 7.85
CA ALA A 212 9.28 10.39 8.95
C ALA A 212 8.76 9.10 9.62
N HIS A 213 9.68 8.37 10.23
CA HIS A 213 9.42 7.23 11.11
C HIS A 213 9.15 7.68 12.53
N GLY A 214 8.43 6.84 13.27
CA GLY A 214 8.11 7.10 14.66
C GLY A 214 7.42 5.92 15.34
N PHE A 215 6.67 6.24 16.38
CA PHE A 215 5.78 5.29 17.04
C PHE A 215 4.51 5.98 17.53
N PHE A 216 3.44 5.21 17.59
CA PHE A 216 2.23 5.53 18.35
C PHE A 216 2.27 4.80 19.68
N GLU A 217 1.89 5.47 20.77
CA GLU A 217 1.79 4.91 22.12
C GLU A 217 0.37 5.14 22.65
N SER A 218 -0.36 4.06 22.94
CA SER A 218 -1.71 4.16 23.50
C SER A 218 -1.66 4.55 24.98
N TYR A 219 -2.55 5.43 25.43
CA TYR A 219 -2.61 5.83 26.84
C TYR A 219 -3.32 4.80 27.72
N GLU A 220 -4.33 4.13 27.17
CA GLU A 220 -5.17 3.17 27.88
C GLU A 220 -5.69 2.10 26.92
N ALA A 221 -6.10 0.96 27.47
CA ALA A 221 -6.82 -0.04 26.68
C ALA A 221 -8.19 0.52 26.27
N LEU A 222 -8.58 0.35 25.01
CA LEU A 222 -9.91 0.72 24.49
C LEU A 222 -10.77 -0.51 24.17
N THR A 223 -10.56 -1.61 24.91
CA THR A 223 -11.19 -2.90 24.65
C THR A 223 -12.72 -2.88 24.80
N ASP A 224 -13.26 -1.86 25.45
CA ASP A 224 -14.69 -1.58 25.56
C ASP A 224 -15.31 -1.17 24.21
N ILE A 225 -14.54 -0.53 23.32
CA ILE A 225 -15.04 -0.01 22.04
C ILE A 225 -14.36 -0.63 20.80
N THR A 226 -13.14 -1.17 20.91
CA THR A 226 -12.41 -1.75 19.79
C THR A 226 -11.53 -2.92 20.20
N MET A 227 -11.40 -3.93 19.32
CA MET A 227 -10.37 -4.96 19.43
C MET A 227 -9.08 -4.62 18.67
N ALA A 228 -8.96 -3.41 18.12
CA ALA A 228 -7.83 -3.05 17.27
C ALA A 228 -6.50 -3.07 18.02
N ALA A 229 -5.55 -3.82 17.46
CA ALA A 229 -4.24 -4.09 18.00
C ALA A 229 -3.51 -2.89 18.65
N PRO A 230 -3.47 -1.68 18.07
CA PRO A 230 -2.80 -0.52 18.68
C PRO A 230 -3.37 -0.06 20.02
N PHE A 231 -4.62 -0.41 20.34
CA PHE A 231 -5.35 0.03 21.53
C PHE A 231 -5.62 -1.11 22.54
N ALA A 232 -4.92 -2.24 22.38
CA ALA A 232 -5.14 -3.43 23.20
C ALA A 232 -4.74 -3.23 24.68
N GLU A 233 -3.72 -2.42 24.95
CA GLU A 233 -3.23 -2.15 26.31
C GLU A 233 -2.57 -0.76 26.43
N ALA A 234 -2.56 -0.23 27.65
CA ALA A 234 -1.89 1.03 27.99
C ALA A 234 -0.38 0.92 27.77
N GLY A 235 0.22 1.93 27.14
CA GLY A 235 1.65 2.00 26.87
C GLY A 235 2.13 1.15 25.67
N LYS A 236 1.24 0.41 24.99
CA LYS A 236 1.60 -0.35 23.79
C LYS A 236 2.14 0.61 22.74
N ARG A 237 3.36 0.32 22.25
CA ARG A 237 4.00 1.07 21.18
C ARG A 237 3.90 0.35 19.86
N THR A 238 3.29 1.03 18.89
CA THR A 238 3.13 0.56 17.52
C THR A 238 4.04 1.38 16.62
N PRO A 239 5.00 0.79 15.89
CA PRO A 239 5.81 1.53 14.93
C PRO A 239 4.93 2.19 13.87
N VAL A 240 5.33 3.39 13.43
CA VAL A 240 4.59 4.12 12.39
C VAL A 240 5.50 4.73 11.35
N PHE A 241 4.95 4.94 10.15
CA PHE A 241 5.52 5.83 9.14
C PHE A 241 4.47 6.86 8.73
N VAL A 242 4.84 8.14 8.79
CA VAL A 242 3.94 9.27 8.52
C VAL A 242 4.40 10.03 7.30
N ARG A 243 3.49 10.32 6.38
CA ARG A 243 3.74 11.20 5.23
C ARG A 243 2.77 12.38 5.25
N PHE A 244 3.35 13.57 5.29
CA PHE A 244 2.65 14.83 5.07
C PHE A 244 2.77 15.25 3.61
N SER A 245 1.80 15.99 3.11
CA SER A 245 1.78 16.42 1.70
C SER A 245 0.94 17.67 1.47
N THR A 246 1.15 18.36 0.34
CA THR A 246 0.11 19.22 -0.26
C THR A 246 -0.85 18.34 -1.09
N VAL A 247 -1.70 18.90 -1.96
CA VAL A 247 -2.65 18.13 -2.80
C VAL A 247 -2.45 18.37 -4.28
N ALA A 248 -2.60 19.63 -4.72
CA ALA A 248 -2.71 19.97 -6.14
C ALA A 248 -1.34 19.97 -6.85
N GLY A 249 -0.29 20.37 -6.14
CA GLY A 249 1.06 20.46 -6.70
C GLY A 249 1.65 19.12 -7.15
N GLU A 250 2.41 19.16 -8.24
CA GLU A 250 3.29 18.05 -8.67
C GLU A 250 4.48 17.88 -7.71
N ARG A 251 5.27 16.79 -7.79
CA ARG A 251 6.30 16.50 -6.75
C ARG A 251 7.35 17.60 -6.57
N GLY A 252 7.60 18.37 -7.64
CA GLY A 252 8.56 19.48 -7.68
C GLY A 252 7.97 20.84 -7.27
N SER A 253 6.72 20.89 -6.82
CA SER A 253 6.11 22.12 -6.31
C SER A 253 6.72 22.57 -4.97
N PHE A 254 6.15 23.62 -4.38
CA PHE A 254 6.58 24.23 -3.13
C PHE A 254 5.67 23.86 -1.94
N ASP A 255 6.23 23.89 -0.72
CA ASP A 255 5.59 23.38 0.50
C ASP A 255 4.48 24.28 1.06
N LEU A 256 4.62 25.60 0.94
CA LEU A 256 3.73 26.60 1.54
C LEU A 256 2.65 27.09 0.55
N ALA A 257 2.21 26.25 -0.39
CA ALA A 257 1.04 26.53 -1.19
C ALA A 257 -0.19 26.74 -0.29
N ARG A 258 -1.13 27.63 -0.67
CA ARG A 258 -2.45 27.65 -0.03
C ARG A 258 -3.23 26.44 -0.53
N ASP A 259 -3.20 25.39 0.26
CA ASP A 259 -3.71 24.08 -0.11
C ASP A 259 -4.14 23.30 1.15
N VAL A 260 -4.87 22.22 0.95
CA VAL A 260 -5.04 21.21 2.00
C VAL A 260 -3.70 20.53 2.25
N ARG A 261 -3.47 20.03 3.47
CA ARG A 261 -2.36 19.14 3.75
C ARG A 261 -2.85 17.72 4.00
N GLY A 262 -2.24 16.75 3.32
CA GLY A 262 -2.41 15.34 3.66
C GLY A 262 -1.65 15.00 4.94
N PHE A 263 -2.23 14.13 5.76
CA PHE A 263 -1.63 13.58 6.97
C PHE A 263 -1.94 12.07 7.01
N ALA A 264 -1.09 11.28 6.37
CA ALA A 264 -1.24 9.84 6.29
C ALA A 264 -0.32 9.14 7.29
N VAL A 265 -0.90 8.28 8.13
CA VAL A 265 -0.19 7.51 9.17
C VAL A 265 -0.37 6.02 8.89
N LYS A 266 0.72 5.29 8.70
CA LYS A 266 0.74 3.83 8.59
C LYS A 266 1.19 3.26 9.93
N PHE A 267 0.38 2.39 10.51
CA PHE A 267 0.64 1.65 11.72
C PHE A 267 1.07 0.22 11.36
N TYR A 268 2.25 -0.18 11.82
CA TYR A 268 2.74 -1.55 11.65
C TYR A 268 2.34 -2.38 12.88
N THR A 269 1.17 -3.01 12.82
CA THR A 269 0.59 -3.72 13.98
C THR A 269 0.89 -5.22 13.93
N ASP A 270 0.70 -5.89 15.05
CA ASP A 270 0.77 -7.35 15.20
C ASP A 270 -0.37 -8.10 14.46
N GLU A 271 -1.41 -7.39 14.01
CA GLU A 271 -2.55 -7.93 13.26
C GLU A 271 -2.65 -7.40 11.82
N GLY A 272 -1.52 -6.88 11.29
CA GLY A 272 -1.43 -6.30 9.95
C GLY A 272 -1.21 -4.80 9.95
N ASN A 273 -1.08 -4.20 8.77
CA ASN A 273 -0.88 -2.76 8.66
C ASN A 273 -2.23 -2.04 8.64
N TRP A 274 -2.36 -0.99 9.45
CA TRP A 274 -3.51 -0.08 9.40
C TRP A 274 -3.06 1.28 8.88
N ASP A 275 -3.79 1.86 7.92
CA ASP A 275 -3.53 3.21 7.44
C ASP A 275 -4.66 4.17 7.83
N LEU A 276 -4.31 5.22 8.57
CA LEU A 276 -5.17 6.38 8.80
C LEU A 276 -4.79 7.49 7.82
N VAL A 277 -5.50 7.57 6.70
CA VAL A 277 -5.20 8.49 5.59
C VAL A 277 -6.08 9.74 5.67
N GLY A 278 -5.62 10.73 6.42
CA GLY A 278 -6.34 11.95 6.73
C GLY A 278 -5.83 13.22 6.04
N ASN A 279 -6.44 14.35 6.41
CA ASN A 279 -6.05 15.71 6.01
C ASN A 279 -5.93 16.62 7.23
N ASN A 280 -5.38 17.83 7.07
CA ASN A 280 -5.31 18.83 8.13
C ASN A 280 -6.59 19.66 8.34
N ILE A 281 -7.66 19.31 7.63
CA ILE A 281 -8.98 19.96 7.67
C ILE A 281 -10.04 18.86 7.92
N PRO A 282 -11.03 19.08 8.79
CA PRO A 282 -11.96 18.03 9.25
C PRO A 282 -13.06 17.65 8.26
N VAL A 283 -13.09 18.27 7.08
CA VAL A 283 -14.08 18.04 6.01
C VAL A 283 -13.39 17.92 4.65
N PHE A 284 -14.13 17.45 3.66
CA PHE A 284 -13.70 17.40 2.27
C PHE A 284 -14.51 18.34 1.37
N PHE A 285 -14.04 18.56 0.14
CA PHE A 285 -14.67 19.44 -0.84
C PHE A 285 -15.98 18.89 -1.41
N ILE A 286 -16.12 17.56 -1.46
CA ILE A 286 -17.23 16.88 -2.14
C ILE A 286 -17.83 15.79 -1.24
N GLN A 287 -19.06 15.42 -1.53
CA GLN A 287 -19.79 14.38 -0.78
C GLN A 287 -19.56 12.97 -1.35
N ASP A 288 -19.50 12.82 -2.67
CA ASP A 288 -19.40 11.53 -3.35
C ASP A 288 -18.09 11.40 -4.14
N ALA A 289 -17.46 10.22 -4.07
CA ALA A 289 -16.21 9.93 -4.77
C ALA A 289 -16.32 10.03 -6.30
N MET A 290 -17.52 9.90 -6.88
CA MET A 290 -17.73 10.06 -8.32
C MET A 290 -17.28 11.44 -8.83
N ASN A 291 -17.42 12.49 -8.02
CA ASN A 291 -17.01 13.86 -8.37
C ASN A 291 -15.51 14.12 -8.13
N PHE A 292 -14.76 13.14 -7.62
CA PHE A 292 -13.34 13.34 -7.29
C PHE A 292 -12.49 13.69 -8.52
N PRO A 293 -12.62 13.01 -9.67
CA PRO A 293 -11.89 13.43 -10.87
C PRO A 293 -12.26 14.83 -11.34
N ASP A 294 -13.53 15.23 -11.23
CA ASP A 294 -13.98 16.57 -11.65
C ASP A 294 -13.36 17.67 -10.77
N LEU A 295 -13.39 17.49 -9.44
CA LEU A 295 -12.72 18.38 -8.50
C LEU A 295 -11.22 18.47 -8.77
N ILE A 296 -10.54 17.32 -8.93
CA ILE A 296 -9.10 17.28 -9.11
C ILE A 296 -8.69 17.90 -10.44
N HIS A 297 -9.43 17.65 -11.52
CA HIS A 297 -9.19 18.33 -12.80
C HIS A 297 -9.45 19.84 -12.72
N ALA A 298 -10.43 20.28 -11.93
CA ALA A 298 -10.73 21.69 -11.76
C ALA A 298 -9.64 22.45 -11.00
N VAL A 299 -9.01 21.84 -9.98
CA VAL A 299 -7.97 22.48 -9.15
C VAL A 299 -6.53 22.25 -9.65
N LYS A 300 -6.31 21.23 -10.49
CA LYS A 300 -5.01 21.00 -11.15
C LYS A 300 -4.73 22.08 -12.20
N PRO A 301 -3.47 22.21 -12.66
CA PRO A 301 -3.13 23.13 -13.74
C PRO A 301 -4.00 22.88 -14.98
N GLU A 302 -4.46 23.96 -15.63
CA GLU A 302 -5.41 23.84 -16.73
C GLU A 302 -4.81 23.08 -17.93
N PRO A 303 -5.56 22.17 -18.57
CA PRO A 303 -4.97 21.14 -19.43
C PRO A 303 -4.36 21.68 -20.73
N HIS A 304 -4.72 22.89 -21.15
CA HIS A 304 -4.25 23.47 -22.40
C HIS A 304 -2.85 24.12 -22.27
N ASN A 305 -2.43 24.45 -21.05
CA ASN A 305 -1.20 25.22 -20.80
C ASN A 305 -0.43 24.78 -19.53
N ALA A 306 -0.97 23.83 -18.77
CA ALA A 306 -0.40 23.30 -17.52
C ALA A 306 -0.07 24.38 -16.47
N MET A 307 -0.95 25.38 -16.30
CA MET A 307 -0.81 26.39 -15.24
C MET A 307 -2.15 26.71 -14.56
N PRO A 308 -2.15 27.24 -13.31
CA PRO A 308 -0.99 27.45 -12.44
C PRO A 308 -0.54 26.18 -11.69
N GLN A 309 0.73 26.12 -11.28
CA GLN A 309 1.24 25.04 -10.42
C GLN A 309 0.89 25.31 -8.95
N ALA A 310 0.32 24.31 -8.27
CA ALA A 310 0.04 24.31 -6.84
C ALA A 310 -0.75 25.56 -6.35
N ALA A 311 -1.77 25.98 -7.10
CA ALA A 311 -2.64 27.09 -6.71
C ALA A 311 -4.07 26.87 -7.20
N SER A 312 -5.06 27.13 -6.36
CA SER A 312 -6.49 27.12 -6.74
C SER A 312 -6.99 28.48 -7.27
N ALA A 313 -6.07 29.44 -7.47
CA ALA A 313 -6.39 30.81 -7.88
C ALA A 313 -6.45 30.94 -9.42
N HIS A 314 -7.36 30.20 -10.04
CA HIS A 314 -7.61 30.23 -11.49
C HIS A 314 -9.05 29.83 -11.82
N ASP A 315 -9.45 30.06 -13.06
CA ASP A 315 -10.83 30.04 -13.52
C ASP A 315 -11.52 28.68 -13.32
N THR A 316 -10.88 27.56 -13.71
CA THR A 316 -11.54 26.25 -13.65
C THR A 316 -11.89 25.81 -12.22
N PHE A 317 -11.06 26.13 -11.23
CA PHE A 317 -11.36 25.79 -9.84
C PHE A 317 -12.56 26.59 -9.33
N TRP A 318 -12.57 27.90 -9.59
CA TRP A 318 -13.65 28.78 -9.14
C TRP A 318 -14.95 28.58 -9.92
N ASP A 319 -14.88 28.15 -11.17
CA ASP A 319 -16.03 27.71 -11.95
C ASP A 319 -16.69 26.48 -11.29
N PHE A 320 -15.93 25.40 -11.05
CA PHE A 320 -16.42 24.23 -10.31
C PHE A 320 -17.01 24.62 -8.96
N ALA A 321 -16.28 25.44 -8.19
CA ALA A 321 -16.70 25.88 -6.88
C ALA A 321 -18.01 26.70 -6.91
N SER A 322 -18.25 27.46 -7.98
CA SER A 322 -19.47 28.25 -8.16
C SER A 322 -20.69 27.40 -8.50
N LEU A 323 -20.48 26.24 -9.11
CA LEU A 323 -21.53 25.32 -9.56
C LEU A 323 -21.84 24.21 -8.53
N MET A 324 -20.93 23.96 -7.58
CA MET A 324 -21.00 22.86 -6.62
C MET A 324 -21.08 23.37 -5.17
N PRO A 325 -22.26 23.81 -4.67
CA PRO A 325 -22.37 24.46 -3.36
C PRO A 325 -21.97 23.58 -2.16
N GLU A 326 -21.93 22.25 -2.29
CA GLU A 326 -21.41 21.33 -1.26
C GLU A 326 -19.99 21.67 -0.79
N ILE A 327 -19.20 22.29 -1.67
CA ILE A 327 -17.81 22.70 -1.43
C ILE A 327 -17.66 23.85 -0.43
N THR A 328 -18.73 24.60 -0.17
CA THR A 328 -18.68 25.91 0.50
C THR A 328 -18.00 25.82 1.87
N HIS A 329 -18.29 24.77 2.64
CA HIS A 329 -17.65 24.60 3.95
C HIS A 329 -16.14 24.45 3.81
N MET A 330 -15.68 23.63 2.86
CA MET A 330 -14.26 23.44 2.59
C MET A 330 -13.57 24.71 2.08
N LEU A 331 -14.25 25.53 1.26
CA LEU A 331 -13.74 26.84 0.84
C LEU A 331 -13.39 27.74 2.02
N MET A 332 -14.24 27.77 3.06
CA MET A 332 -13.98 28.55 4.27
C MET A 332 -12.69 28.11 4.97
N TRP A 333 -12.42 26.80 5.01
CA TRP A 333 -11.19 26.25 5.58
C TRP A 333 -9.96 26.59 4.74
N VAL A 334 -9.99 26.34 3.42
CA VAL A 334 -8.81 26.53 2.56
C VAL A 334 -8.47 28.00 2.31
N MET A 335 -9.47 28.89 2.38
CA MET A 335 -9.24 30.34 2.32
C MET A 335 -8.79 30.93 3.65
N SER A 336 -8.98 30.22 4.78
CA SER A 336 -8.40 30.60 6.07
C SER A 336 -6.89 30.27 6.14
N ASP A 337 -6.23 30.71 7.21
CA ASP A 337 -4.80 30.42 7.40
C ASP A 337 -4.52 28.93 7.70
N ARG A 338 -5.55 28.09 7.92
CA ARG A 338 -5.41 26.63 8.06
C ARG A 338 -4.72 25.96 6.86
N ALA A 339 -4.79 26.57 5.68
CA ALA A 339 -4.18 26.08 4.45
C ALA A 339 -2.73 26.54 4.20
N ILE A 340 -2.18 27.36 5.10
CA ILE A 340 -0.79 27.83 5.07
C ILE A 340 -0.14 27.60 6.46
N PRO A 341 -0.06 26.35 6.92
CA PRO A 341 0.44 26.03 8.26
C PRO A 341 1.92 26.44 8.38
N ARG A 342 2.34 26.87 9.57
CA ARG A 342 3.73 27.28 9.82
C ARG A 342 4.69 26.10 9.71
N SER A 343 4.23 24.92 10.07
CA SER A 343 4.97 23.66 10.04
C SER A 343 3.97 22.51 10.03
N TYR A 344 4.35 21.35 9.48
CA TYR A 344 3.57 20.12 9.67
C TYR A 344 3.38 19.79 11.15
N ARG A 345 4.33 20.19 12.01
CA ARG A 345 4.32 19.99 13.47
C ARG A 345 3.28 20.84 14.20
N MET A 346 2.68 21.81 13.52
CA MET A 346 1.78 22.83 14.08
C MET A 346 0.45 22.88 13.33
N MET A 347 0.00 21.77 12.77
CA MET A 347 -1.33 21.64 12.17
C MET A 347 -2.06 20.45 12.79
N GLN A 348 -3.38 20.56 12.91
CA GLN A 348 -4.23 19.41 13.23
C GLN A 348 -4.24 18.41 12.08
N GLY A 349 -4.69 17.19 12.37
CA GLY A 349 -5.00 16.15 11.39
C GLY A 349 -6.37 15.53 11.68
N PHE A 350 -7.04 15.04 10.65
CA PHE A 350 -8.39 14.51 10.74
C PHE A 350 -8.56 13.34 9.79
N GLY A 351 -9.20 12.27 10.24
CA GLY A 351 -9.61 11.17 9.37
C GLY A 351 -10.68 11.56 8.35
N VAL A 352 -11.35 12.71 8.56
CA VAL A 352 -12.48 13.28 7.81
C VAL A 352 -13.75 12.44 7.89
N HIS A 353 -13.66 11.16 7.53
CA HIS A 353 -14.80 10.26 7.50
C HIS A 353 -15.21 9.80 8.90
N THR A 354 -16.48 9.42 9.01
CA THR A 354 -16.92 8.59 10.12
C THR A 354 -16.54 7.15 9.83
N PHE A 355 -15.83 6.50 10.75
CA PHE A 355 -15.51 5.07 10.73
C PHE A 355 -16.30 4.34 11.82
N ARG A 356 -16.15 3.03 11.89
CA ARG A 356 -16.61 2.20 13.00
C ARG A 356 -15.44 1.65 13.79
N MET A 357 -15.62 1.57 15.10
CA MET A 357 -14.83 0.74 15.99
C MET A 357 -15.70 -0.41 16.49
N VAL A 358 -15.14 -1.63 16.48
CA VAL A 358 -15.84 -2.87 16.81
C VAL A 358 -15.11 -3.59 17.94
N ASN A 359 -15.78 -3.86 19.05
CA ASN A 359 -15.18 -4.55 20.20
C ASN A 359 -15.25 -6.09 20.08
N ALA A 360 -14.71 -6.80 21.07
CA ALA A 360 -14.69 -8.27 21.11
C ALA A 360 -16.07 -8.93 21.15
N GLN A 361 -17.11 -8.18 21.53
CA GLN A 361 -18.50 -8.64 21.57
C GLN A 361 -19.24 -8.37 20.24
N GLY A 362 -18.56 -7.74 19.27
CA GLY A 362 -19.15 -7.34 17.99
C GLY A 362 -20.01 -6.09 18.08
N GLU A 363 -19.95 -5.34 19.19
CA GLU A 363 -20.63 -4.06 19.33
C GLU A 363 -19.87 -2.99 18.55
N SER A 364 -20.60 -2.16 17.82
CA SER A 364 -20.05 -1.13 16.95
C SER A 364 -20.43 0.27 17.42
N VAL A 365 -19.48 1.18 17.41
CA VAL A 365 -19.69 2.62 17.61
C VAL A 365 -19.12 3.42 16.44
N PHE A 366 -19.67 4.61 16.17
CA PHE A 366 -19.08 5.52 15.21
C PHE A 366 -17.90 6.27 15.83
N VAL A 367 -16.88 6.51 15.01
CA VAL A 367 -15.68 7.24 15.40
C VAL A 367 -15.23 8.24 14.33
N LYS A 368 -14.78 9.43 14.76
CA LYS A 368 -13.96 10.32 13.93
C LYS A 368 -12.60 10.51 14.60
N PHE A 369 -11.53 10.40 13.80
CA PHE A 369 -10.14 10.48 14.26
C PHE A 369 -9.59 11.90 14.16
N HIS A 370 -8.90 12.35 15.20
CA HIS A 370 -8.31 13.68 15.30
C HIS A 370 -6.85 13.59 15.79
N TRP A 371 -5.96 14.34 15.15
CA TRP A 371 -4.59 14.55 15.60
C TRP A 371 -4.45 15.99 16.08
N THR A 372 -4.09 16.15 17.35
CA THR A 372 -3.84 17.46 17.96
C THR A 372 -2.34 17.67 18.12
N PRO A 373 -1.72 18.67 17.48
CA PRO A 373 -0.28 18.91 17.60
C PRO A 373 0.06 19.43 19.01
N MET A 374 1.08 18.84 19.64
CA MET A 374 1.52 19.28 20.98
C MET A 374 2.11 20.69 20.99
N LEU A 375 2.58 21.18 19.83
CA LEU A 375 3.09 22.54 19.65
C LEU A 375 1.99 23.59 19.42
N GLY A 376 0.71 23.19 19.41
CA GLY A 376 -0.40 24.07 19.06
C GLY A 376 -0.58 24.22 17.55
N THR A 377 -1.64 24.92 17.16
CA THR A 377 -1.98 25.14 15.74
C THR A 377 -1.55 26.54 15.31
N HIS A 378 -0.58 26.62 14.40
CA HIS A 378 0.01 27.87 13.94
C HIS A 378 0.13 27.91 12.42
N SER A 379 -0.13 29.08 11.87
CA SER A 379 -0.07 29.35 10.44
C SER A 379 0.74 30.61 10.16
N VAL A 380 1.27 30.71 8.95
CA VAL A 380 1.81 31.97 8.42
C VAL A 380 0.69 32.80 7.81
N VAL A 381 0.97 34.06 7.50
CA VAL A 381 0.07 34.89 6.69
C VAL A 381 0.41 34.73 5.20
N TRP A 382 -0.53 35.09 4.31
CA TRP A 382 -0.38 34.84 2.88
C TRP A 382 0.86 35.49 2.24
N ASP A 383 1.15 36.75 2.52
CA ASP A 383 2.34 37.45 1.98
C ASP A 383 3.66 36.79 2.41
N GLU A 384 3.71 36.30 3.65
CA GLU A 384 4.84 35.52 4.16
C GLU A 384 4.96 34.19 3.41
N ALA A 385 3.86 33.44 3.24
CA ALA A 385 3.87 32.17 2.52
C ALA A 385 4.40 32.33 1.08
N VAL A 386 3.94 33.35 0.35
CA VAL A 386 4.39 33.64 -1.01
C VAL A 386 5.89 33.94 -1.06
N LYS A 387 6.39 34.76 -0.13
CA LYS A 387 7.82 35.09 -0.05
C LYS A 387 8.68 33.88 0.32
N ILE A 388 8.23 33.06 1.28
CA ILE A 388 8.94 31.83 1.66
C ILE A 388 9.00 30.87 0.48
N ASN A 389 7.91 30.64 -0.26
CA ASN A 389 7.94 29.74 -1.42
C ASN A 389 8.95 30.18 -2.50
N GLY A 390 9.20 31.48 -2.64
CA GLY A 390 10.25 31.99 -3.54
C GLY A 390 11.67 31.82 -2.99
N ALA A 391 11.85 31.83 -1.67
CA ALA A 391 13.16 31.77 -1.01
C ALA A 391 13.59 30.34 -0.64
N ASP A 392 12.67 29.51 -0.17
CA ASP A 392 12.86 28.10 0.23
C ASP A 392 11.57 27.30 -0.07
N PRO A 393 11.43 26.73 -1.29
CA PRO A 393 10.26 25.92 -1.64
C PRO A 393 10.19 24.60 -0.86
N ASP A 394 11.28 24.21 -0.17
CA ASP A 394 11.38 23.01 0.67
C ASP A 394 11.22 23.29 2.17
N PHE A 395 10.64 24.44 2.54
CA PHE A 395 10.56 24.93 3.91
C PHE A 395 9.95 23.94 4.93
N HIS A 396 8.82 23.29 4.63
CA HIS A 396 8.22 22.32 5.56
C HIS A 396 8.98 21.00 5.59
N ARG A 397 9.52 20.56 4.45
CA ARG A 397 10.40 19.39 4.37
C ARG A 397 11.64 19.59 5.24
N ARG A 398 12.28 20.75 5.12
CA ARG A 398 13.46 21.14 5.90
C ARG A 398 13.12 21.24 7.39
N ASP A 399 12.06 21.96 7.76
CA ASP A 399 11.64 22.10 9.16
C ASP A 399 11.38 20.75 9.83
N LEU A 400 10.68 19.83 9.15
CA LEU A 400 10.44 18.47 9.68
C LEU A 400 11.76 17.72 9.90
N TRP A 401 12.62 17.72 8.89
CA TRP A 401 13.88 16.97 8.90
C TRP A 401 14.82 17.47 10.00
N GLU A 402 15.05 18.78 10.05
CA GLU A 402 15.96 19.42 11.01
C GLU A 402 15.40 19.39 12.42
N ALA A 403 14.07 19.46 12.60
CA ALA A 403 13.46 19.28 13.92
C ALA A 403 13.73 17.89 14.49
N ILE A 404 13.64 16.84 13.66
CA ILE A 404 13.93 15.47 14.07
C ILE A 404 15.42 15.29 14.38
N GLU A 405 16.33 15.80 13.54
CA GLU A 405 17.78 15.74 13.80
C GLU A 405 18.17 16.53 15.06
N GLY A 406 17.48 17.65 15.32
CA GLY A 406 17.67 18.47 16.52
C GLY A 406 17.01 17.91 17.78
N GLY A 407 16.34 16.76 17.72
CA GLY A 407 15.62 16.15 18.86
C GLY A 407 14.32 16.84 19.25
N ALA A 408 13.86 17.84 18.48
CA ALA A 408 12.59 18.52 18.65
C ALA A 408 11.45 17.77 17.92
N TYR A 409 11.25 16.51 18.34
CA TYR A 409 10.35 15.57 17.68
C TYR A 409 8.93 16.12 17.48
N PRO A 410 8.35 16.01 16.28
CA PRO A 410 6.91 16.20 16.10
C PRO A 410 6.13 15.24 16.99
N GLU A 411 5.25 15.80 17.82
CA GLU A 411 4.34 15.04 18.68
C GLU A 411 2.88 15.46 18.42
N TYR A 412 2.00 14.47 18.30
CA TYR A 412 0.55 14.67 18.14
C TYR A 412 -0.21 13.74 19.08
N GLU A 413 -1.26 14.24 19.69
CA GLU A 413 -2.21 13.43 20.46
C GLU A 413 -3.31 12.91 19.54
N LEU A 414 -3.53 11.60 19.52
CA LEU A 414 -4.71 11.01 18.89
C LEU A 414 -5.89 11.19 19.83
N ALA A 415 -6.96 11.77 19.32
CA ALA A 415 -8.24 11.84 20.00
C ALA A 415 -9.36 11.31 19.12
N LEU A 416 -10.39 10.76 19.78
CA LEU A 416 -11.55 10.16 19.14
C LEU A 416 -12.81 10.93 19.53
N GLN A 417 -13.66 11.25 18.55
CA GLN A 417 -15.08 11.52 18.82
C GLN A 417 -15.81 10.18 18.70
N ILE A 418 -16.49 9.76 19.76
CA ILE A 418 -17.17 8.46 19.84
C ILE A 418 -18.65 8.71 20.09
N PHE A 419 -19.52 8.12 19.26
CA PHE A 419 -20.97 8.27 19.37
C PHE A 419 -21.70 7.07 18.75
N THR A 420 -22.94 6.85 19.18
CA THR A 420 -23.77 5.76 18.67
C THR A 420 -24.54 6.17 17.42
N GLU A 421 -25.11 5.19 16.70
CA GLU A 421 -26.00 5.48 15.58
C GLU A 421 -27.26 6.25 16.01
N GLN A 422 -27.76 6.01 17.22
CA GLN A 422 -28.92 6.74 17.76
C GLN A 422 -28.57 8.21 18.01
N GLN A 423 -27.40 8.49 18.58
CA GLN A 423 -26.93 9.88 18.75
C GLN A 423 -26.75 10.57 17.39
N ALA A 424 -26.21 9.85 16.39
CA ALA A 424 -26.05 10.40 15.05
C ALA A 424 -27.39 10.82 14.41
N GLN A 425 -28.49 10.12 14.70
CA GLN A 425 -29.83 10.46 14.20
C GLN A 425 -30.42 11.75 14.81
N GLU A 426 -29.89 12.19 15.96
CA GLU A 426 -30.33 13.41 16.64
C GLU A 426 -29.64 14.67 16.08
N PHE A 427 -28.54 14.51 15.35
CA PHE A 427 -27.81 15.63 14.77
C PHE A 427 -28.56 16.23 13.57
N THR A 428 -28.37 17.52 13.35
CA THR A 428 -29.00 18.26 12.23
C THR A 428 -28.30 18.05 10.89
N PHE A 429 -27.33 17.14 10.83
CA PHE A 429 -26.49 16.83 9.67
C PHE A 429 -26.20 15.33 9.64
N ASP A 430 -25.91 14.80 8.46
CA ASP A 430 -25.50 13.40 8.31
C ASP A 430 -24.02 13.25 8.69
N VAL A 431 -23.71 12.33 9.60
CA VAL A 431 -22.34 12.01 10.01
C VAL A 431 -21.55 11.28 8.92
N LEU A 432 -22.24 10.73 7.92
CA LEU A 432 -21.66 10.09 6.74
C LEU A 432 -21.35 11.08 5.61
N ASP A 433 -21.73 12.35 5.77
CA ASP A 433 -21.40 13.42 4.83
C ASP A 433 -20.01 14.00 5.16
N SER A 434 -19.03 13.72 4.30
CA SER A 434 -17.65 14.18 4.41
C SER A 434 -17.49 15.70 4.36
N THR A 435 -18.52 16.47 3.98
CA THR A 435 -18.52 17.94 4.01
C THR A 435 -18.94 18.51 5.38
N LYS A 436 -19.26 17.65 6.36
CA LYS A 436 -19.73 18.04 7.70
C LYS A 436 -18.75 17.64 8.79
N ILE A 437 -18.55 18.57 9.73
CA ILE A 437 -17.90 18.27 11.01
C ILE A 437 -18.93 17.71 11.99
N VAL A 438 -18.46 16.93 12.96
CA VAL A 438 -19.17 16.76 14.23
C VAL A 438 -18.57 17.80 15.19
N PRO A 439 -19.31 18.85 15.58
CA PRO A 439 -18.80 19.86 16.51
C PRO A 439 -18.33 19.24 17.82
N GLU A 440 -17.19 19.69 18.34
CA GLU A 440 -16.61 19.17 19.58
C GLU A 440 -17.50 19.47 20.80
N GLU A 441 -18.37 20.48 20.71
CA GLU A 441 -19.37 20.82 21.72
C GLU A 441 -20.53 19.81 21.78
N LEU A 442 -20.77 19.06 20.70
CA LEU A 442 -21.77 17.99 20.65
C LEU A 442 -21.16 16.65 21.06
N VAL A 443 -19.98 16.34 20.53
CA VAL A 443 -19.23 15.13 20.87
C VAL A 443 -17.80 15.52 21.21
N PRO A 444 -17.41 15.52 22.49
CA PRO A 444 -16.08 15.93 22.90
C PRO A 444 -15.02 14.95 22.44
N LEU A 445 -13.79 15.45 22.30
CA LEU A 445 -12.61 14.64 22.00
C LEU A 445 -12.17 13.84 23.23
N ARG A 446 -12.02 12.52 23.09
CA ARG A 446 -11.34 11.65 24.06
C ARG A 446 -9.91 11.40 23.58
N PRO A 447 -8.87 11.92 24.27
CA PRO A 447 -7.48 11.54 24.02
C PRO A 447 -7.26 10.05 24.27
N VAL A 448 -6.54 9.36 23.38
CA VAL A 448 -6.34 7.90 23.45
C VAL A 448 -4.89 7.44 23.26
N GLY A 449 -4.00 8.33 22.85
CA GLY A 449 -2.59 8.02 22.69
C GLY A 449 -1.82 9.15 22.04
N ARG A 450 -0.52 8.96 21.87
CA ARG A 450 0.37 9.93 21.26
C ARG A 450 1.19 9.32 20.12
N LEU A 451 1.42 10.12 19.09
CA LEU A 451 2.30 9.86 17.97
C LEU A 451 3.56 10.70 18.16
N VAL A 452 4.73 10.06 18.06
CA VAL A 452 6.05 10.72 18.13
C VAL A 452 6.86 10.35 16.90
N LEU A 453 7.29 11.35 16.12
CA LEU A 453 8.16 11.16 14.95
C LEU A 453 9.61 11.43 15.33
N ASN A 454 10.44 10.40 15.33
CA ASN A 454 11.77 10.47 15.93
C ASN A 454 12.92 10.05 15.01
N ARG A 455 12.63 9.79 13.73
CA ARG A 455 13.67 9.39 12.77
C ARG A 455 13.29 9.75 11.33
N ASN A 456 14.22 10.39 10.61
CA ASN A 456 14.11 10.61 9.17
C ASN A 456 14.37 9.31 8.37
N PRO A 457 13.81 9.18 7.16
CA PRO A 457 14.14 8.07 6.26
C PRO A 457 15.61 8.13 5.84
N ASP A 458 16.22 6.98 5.55
CA ASP A 458 17.61 6.89 5.07
C ASP A 458 17.68 7.21 3.56
N ASN A 459 16.63 6.83 2.79
CA ASN A 459 16.49 7.15 1.38
C ASN A 459 15.07 7.62 1.04
N PHE A 460 14.95 8.88 0.62
CA PHE A 460 13.66 9.49 0.30
C PHE A 460 12.88 8.72 -0.78
N PHE A 461 13.53 8.24 -1.83
CA PHE A 461 12.85 7.51 -2.90
C PHE A 461 12.33 6.15 -2.43
N ALA A 462 13.18 5.37 -1.76
CA ALA A 462 12.84 4.04 -1.28
C ALA A 462 11.73 4.03 -0.23
N GLU A 463 11.72 5.03 0.65
CA GLU A 463 10.81 5.04 1.81
C GLU A 463 9.65 6.02 1.62
N THR A 464 9.92 7.27 1.24
CA THR A 464 8.89 8.32 1.15
C THR A 464 8.16 8.31 -0.20
N GLU A 465 8.88 8.11 -1.30
CA GLU A 465 8.25 8.15 -2.63
C GLU A 465 7.47 6.86 -2.90
N GLN A 466 8.02 5.71 -2.52
CA GLN A 466 7.41 4.40 -2.79
C GLN A 466 6.42 3.90 -1.73
N VAL A 467 6.27 4.56 -0.56
CA VAL A 467 5.24 4.14 0.40
C VAL A 467 3.83 4.26 -0.20
N ALA A 468 3.05 3.20 -0.10
CA ALA A 468 1.63 3.20 -0.45
C ALA A 468 0.79 3.26 0.83
N PHE A 469 -0.13 4.21 0.89
CA PHE A 469 -1.16 4.30 1.92
C PHE A 469 -2.51 4.06 1.29
N ALA A 470 -3.42 3.37 1.96
CA ALA A 470 -4.77 3.14 1.46
C ALA A 470 -5.81 3.12 2.57
N THR A 471 -6.96 3.76 2.38
CA THR A 471 -8.04 3.73 3.38
C THR A 471 -8.59 2.34 3.62
N HIS A 472 -8.49 1.44 2.63
CA HIS A 472 -8.96 0.07 2.77
C HIS A 472 -8.03 -0.84 3.60
N HIS A 473 -6.83 -0.36 3.96
CA HIS A 473 -5.94 -1.06 4.89
C HIS A 473 -6.44 -0.86 6.33
N ILE A 474 -7.43 -1.65 6.72
CA ILE A 474 -7.93 -1.75 8.10
C ILE A 474 -7.51 -3.06 8.74
N ILE A 475 -7.62 -3.12 10.06
CA ILE A 475 -7.36 -4.30 10.90
C ILE A 475 -8.63 -4.68 11.68
N PRO A 476 -8.73 -5.90 12.25
CA PRO A 476 -9.82 -6.25 13.15
C PRO A 476 -10.07 -5.18 14.21
N GLY A 477 -11.34 -4.87 14.46
CA GLY A 477 -11.75 -3.82 15.39
C GLY A 477 -11.91 -2.43 14.81
N ILE A 478 -11.59 -2.22 13.53
CA ILE A 478 -11.92 -1.01 12.76
C ILE A 478 -12.71 -1.44 11.53
N ASP A 479 -13.78 -0.70 11.20
CA ASP A 479 -14.60 -0.95 10.02
C ASP A 479 -15.05 0.35 9.37
N PHE A 480 -15.59 0.26 8.16
CA PHE A 480 -16.06 1.40 7.38
C PHE A 480 -17.48 1.82 7.77
N SER A 481 -17.80 3.07 7.44
CA SER A 481 -19.17 3.53 7.34
C SER A 481 -19.63 3.59 5.88
N ASN A 482 -20.87 4.01 5.65
CA ASN A 482 -21.42 4.18 4.32
C ASN A 482 -21.17 5.59 3.75
N ASP A 483 -20.20 6.33 4.30
CA ASP A 483 -19.74 7.59 3.71
C ASP A 483 -19.36 7.35 2.23
N PRO A 484 -20.09 7.95 1.26
CA PRO A 484 -19.94 7.61 -0.16
C PRO A 484 -18.58 8.04 -0.74
N LEU A 485 -17.95 9.06 -0.16
CA LEU A 485 -16.58 9.43 -0.52
C LEU A 485 -15.58 8.37 -0.02
N LEU A 486 -15.72 7.90 1.22
CA LEU A 486 -14.87 6.83 1.77
C LEU A 486 -14.98 5.54 0.94
N GLN A 487 -16.20 5.18 0.53
CA GLN A 487 -16.44 3.97 -0.27
C GLN A 487 -15.70 3.99 -1.61
N GLY A 488 -15.76 5.11 -2.35
CA GLY A 488 -14.98 5.21 -3.59
C GLY A 488 -13.48 5.33 -3.37
N ARG A 489 -13.04 5.96 -2.27
CA ARG A 489 -11.63 5.99 -1.85
C ARG A 489 -11.09 4.57 -1.65
N ASN A 490 -11.85 3.67 -1.02
CA ASN A 490 -11.43 2.29 -0.79
C ASN A 490 -11.08 1.53 -2.09
N HIS A 491 -11.68 1.89 -3.22
CA HIS A 491 -11.33 1.34 -4.54
C HIS A 491 -10.04 1.94 -5.13
N SER A 492 -9.81 3.24 -4.92
CA SER A 492 -8.85 4.02 -5.72
C SER A 492 -7.38 3.86 -5.34
N TYR A 493 -7.09 3.57 -4.07
CA TYR A 493 -5.73 3.63 -3.52
C TYR A 493 -4.78 2.56 -4.05
#